data_AF-A0A538N1A7-F1
#
_entry.id   AF-A0A538N1A7-F1
#
_cell.length_a   1.000
_cell.length_b   1.000
_cell.length_c   1.000
_cell.angle_alpha   90.00
_cell.angle_beta   90.00
_cell.angle_gamma   90.00
#
_symmetry.space_group_name_H-M   'P 1'
#
loop_
_entity.id
_entity.type
_entity.pdbx_description
1 polymer ?
#
loop_
_entity_poly.entity_id
_entity_poly.type
_entity_poly.pdbx_seq_one_letter_code
_entity_poly.pdbx_strand_id
1 'polypeptide(L)'
;MRTGLRLARQPGLSRAKRAGEYTVPPLTEEWSRALLGIEHPISHRPRPVTFDADAARDRIRDGEVVHLHLGHPLVQQCLRLLRAEVWAGGREAKLSRVSARVVDDADLAEPVALAHGRLVVTGRSGGRLHEEVITAGGYLRQGRMTSFTTQREVRQAVAASRSSASGAPADLVDGLVALLPVISPGLVRALERRRDDRQASLKRQLADTAAREADTAEQVLVELGKGIEQALGDSGTHQQLSLFDVEERQQLER
;
A
#
# COMPACT_ATOMS: atom_id res chain seq x y z
N MET A 1 -1.53 -0.87 12.91
CA MET A 1 -2.70 -1.26 13.73
C MET A 1 -2.63 -0.74 15.17
N ARG A 2 -1.69 -1.20 16.00
CA ARG A 2 -1.55 -0.81 17.43
C ARG A 2 -1.69 0.69 17.72
N THR A 3 -1.01 1.54 16.95
CA THR A 3 -1.06 3.00 17.13
C THR A 3 -2.46 3.57 16.83
N GLY A 4 -3.13 3.07 15.79
CA GLY A 4 -4.47 3.55 15.41
C GLY A 4 -5.53 3.21 16.46
N LEU A 5 -5.49 1.99 17.03
CA LEU A 5 -6.38 1.61 18.14
C LEU A 5 -6.15 2.49 19.37
N ARG A 6 -4.88 2.70 19.75
CA ARG A 6 -4.52 3.55 20.88
C ARG A 6 -5.00 4.99 20.71
N LEU A 7 -4.90 5.54 19.50
CA LEU A 7 -5.35 6.90 19.19
C LEU A 7 -6.84 7.08 19.49
N ALA A 8 -7.64 6.06 19.19
CA ALA A 8 -9.08 6.01 19.48
C ALA A 8 -9.40 5.42 20.85
N ARG A 9 -8.40 5.27 21.74
CA ARG A 9 -8.53 4.70 23.08
C ARG A 9 -9.19 3.31 23.09
N GLN A 10 -8.97 2.56 22.02
CA GLN A 10 -9.46 1.19 21.88
C GLN A 10 -8.47 0.19 22.47
N PRO A 11 -8.95 -0.96 22.97
CA PRO A 11 -8.07 -2.04 23.40
C PRO A 11 -7.18 -2.53 22.25
N GLY A 12 -5.93 -2.87 22.57
CA GLY A 12 -4.98 -3.40 21.60
C GLY A 12 -5.25 -4.87 21.25
N LEU A 13 -4.74 -5.31 20.11
CA LEU A 13 -4.78 -6.74 19.74
C LEU A 13 -4.02 -7.59 20.77
N SER A 14 -4.63 -8.69 21.21
CA SER A 14 -3.97 -9.69 22.05
C SER A 14 -3.41 -10.83 21.20
N ARG A 15 -2.35 -11.50 21.66
CA ARG A 15 -1.81 -12.67 20.94
C ARG A 15 -2.80 -13.81 21.01
N ALA A 16 -3.05 -14.47 19.88
CA ALA A 16 -3.83 -15.71 19.85
C ALA A 16 -2.93 -16.91 20.22
N LYS A 17 -3.49 -18.11 20.17
CA LYS A 17 -2.78 -19.36 20.52
C LYS A 17 -1.60 -19.65 19.59
N ARG A 18 -1.73 -19.32 18.31
CA ARG A 18 -0.69 -19.55 17.29
C ARG A 18 0.16 -18.29 17.10
N ALA A 19 1.45 -18.48 16.87
CA ALA A 19 2.36 -17.38 16.58
C ALA A 19 1.95 -16.66 15.29
N GLY A 20 2.00 -15.32 15.30
CA GLY A 20 1.57 -14.49 14.17
C GLY A 20 0.06 -14.25 14.08
N GLU A 21 -0.74 -14.93 14.90
CA GLU A 21 -2.18 -14.72 15.00
C GLU A 21 -2.52 -13.87 16.23
N TYR A 22 -3.59 -13.09 16.11
CA TYR A 22 -4.06 -12.16 17.13
C TYR A 22 -5.56 -12.29 17.34
N THR A 23 -6.05 -11.94 18.53
CA THR A 23 -7.47 -11.80 18.80
C THR A 23 -7.81 -10.31 18.85
N VAL A 24 -8.90 -9.93 18.18
CA VAL A 24 -9.46 -8.59 18.29
C VAL A 24 -10.35 -8.56 19.53
N PRO A 25 -10.00 -7.80 20.57
CA PRO A 25 -10.86 -7.64 21.73
C PRO A 25 -12.16 -6.90 21.33
N PRO A 26 -13.22 -6.98 22.16
CA PRO A 26 -14.40 -6.15 21.97
C PRO A 26 -14.00 -4.68 21.87
N LEU A 27 -14.48 -4.02 20.82
CA LEU A 27 -14.28 -2.58 20.60
C LEU A 27 -15.57 -1.84 20.97
N THR A 28 -15.48 -0.52 21.14
CA THR A 28 -16.66 0.33 21.38
C THR A 28 -17.67 0.23 20.22
N GLU A 29 -18.94 0.54 20.47
CA GLU A 29 -20.02 0.44 19.47
C GLU A 29 -19.74 1.22 18.17
N GLU A 30 -19.09 2.38 18.27
CA GLU A 30 -18.63 3.20 17.13
C GLU A 30 -17.69 2.46 16.16
N TRP A 31 -17.09 1.36 16.60
CA TRP A 31 -16.19 0.49 15.85
C TRP A 31 -16.83 -0.83 15.40
N SER A 32 -18.13 -1.04 15.64
CA SER A 32 -18.87 -2.23 15.21
C SER A 32 -18.67 -2.55 13.72
N ARG A 33 -18.77 -1.53 12.85
CA ARG A 33 -18.51 -1.66 11.41
C ARG A 33 -17.07 -2.06 11.08
N ALA A 34 -16.12 -1.72 11.95
CA ALA A 34 -14.72 -2.09 11.77
C ALA A 34 -14.51 -3.60 11.98
N LEU A 35 -15.39 -4.26 12.74
CA LEU A 35 -15.33 -5.70 13.03
C LEU A 35 -16.01 -6.58 11.95
N LEU A 36 -16.65 -5.98 10.96
CA LEU A 36 -17.29 -6.71 9.86
C LEU A 36 -16.30 -7.65 9.17
N GLY A 37 -16.71 -8.91 9.00
CA GLY A 37 -15.90 -9.96 8.40
C GLY A 37 -14.98 -10.71 9.38
N ILE A 38 -14.86 -10.27 10.64
CA ILE A 38 -14.04 -10.97 11.64
C ILE A 38 -14.77 -12.17 12.22
N GLU A 39 -16.05 -12.00 12.55
CA GLU A 39 -16.88 -13.07 13.06
C GLU A 39 -17.07 -14.20 12.03
N HIS A 40 -17.13 -15.42 12.53
CA HIS A 40 -17.43 -16.57 11.70
C HIS A 40 -18.91 -16.53 11.25
N PRO A 41 -19.22 -16.66 9.95
CA PRO A 41 -20.58 -16.46 9.43
C PRO A 41 -21.67 -17.33 10.07
N ILE A 42 -21.31 -18.59 10.41
CA ILE A 42 -22.24 -19.57 10.99
C ILE A 42 -22.22 -19.55 12.53
N SER A 43 -21.05 -19.67 13.16
CA SER A 43 -20.96 -19.79 14.62
C SER A 43 -21.01 -18.45 15.36
N HIS A 44 -20.92 -17.32 14.64
CA HIS A 44 -20.86 -15.96 15.19
C HIS A 44 -19.72 -15.73 16.21
N ARG A 45 -18.75 -16.65 16.27
CA ARG A 45 -17.58 -16.50 17.15
C ARG A 45 -16.52 -15.65 16.47
N PRO A 46 -15.82 -14.76 17.21
CA PRO A 46 -14.72 -14.00 16.66
C PRO A 46 -13.58 -14.94 16.27
N ARG A 47 -13.10 -14.81 15.03
CA ARG A 47 -11.96 -15.57 14.54
C ARG A 47 -10.65 -14.88 14.87
N PRO A 48 -9.54 -15.62 15.07
CA PRO A 48 -8.22 -15.04 15.09
C PRO A 48 -7.93 -14.29 13.78
N VAL A 49 -7.07 -13.29 13.86
CA VAL A 49 -6.66 -12.45 12.75
C VAL A 49 -5.16 -12.55 12.51
N THR A 50 -4.74 -12.47 11.25
CA THR A 50 -3.32 -12.50 10.84
C THR A 50 -3.00 -11.32 9.92
N PHE A 51 -1.74 -10.88 9.92
CA PHE A 51 -1.19 -9.93 8.95
C PHE A 51 -0.32 -10.64 7.88
N ASP A 52 -0.07 -11.93 8.06
CA ASP A 52 0.72 -12.75 7.15
C ASP A 52 -0.22 -13.69 6.39
N ALA A 53 -0.45 -13.37 5.12
CA ALA A 53 -1.30 -14.16 4.24
C ALA A 53 -0.66 -15.49 3.84
N ASP A 54 0.67 -15.52 3.70
CA ASP A 54 1.38 -16.69 3.21
C ASP A 54 1.51 -17.74 4.30
N ALA A 55 1.85 -17.33 5.53
CA ALA A 55 1.95 -18.24 6.68
C ALA A 55 0.60 -18.83 7.13
N ALA A 56 -0.52 -18.26 6.69
CA ALA A 56 -1.87 -18.66 7.10
C ALA A 56 -2.79 -19.04 5.92
N ARG A 57 -2.24 -19.24 4.71
CA ARG A 57 -3.01 -19.40 3.48
C ARG A 57 -4.13 -20.44 3.57
N ASP A 58 -3.82 -21.66 4.01
CA ASP A 58 -4.80 -22.74 4.13
C ASP A 58 -5.90 -22.41 5.15
N ARG A 59 -5.52 -21.83 6.29
CA ARG A 59 -6.46 -21.45 7.35
C ARG A 59 -7.36 -20.27 6.97
N ILE A 60 -6.85 -19.36 6.14
CA ILE A 60 -7.65 -18.28 5.57
C ILE A 60 -8.67 -18.87 4.59
N ARG A 61 -8.25 -19.81 3.72
CA ARG A 61 -9.14 -20.51 2.78
C ARG A 61 -10.23 -21.28 3.51
N ASP A 62 -9.86 -22.00 4.56
CA ASP A 62 -10.76 -22.83 5.36
C ASP A 62 -11.62 -22.00 6.33
N GLY A 63 -11.42 -20.67 6.35
CA GLY A 63 -12.23 -19.73 7.12
C GLY A 63 -11.95 -19.69 8.62
N GLU A 64 -10.86 -20.31 9.09
CA GLU A 64 -10.46 -20.33 10.51
C GLU A 64 -9.87 -18.99 10.97
N VAL A 65 -9.15 -18.30 10.10
CA VAL A 65 -8.40 -17.08 10.41
C VAL A 65 -8.73 -15.99 9.38
N VAL A 66 -8.79 -14.75 9.84
CA VAL A 66 -9.08 -13.59 9.00
C VAL A 66 -7.80 -12.85 8.67
N HIS A 67 -7.52 -12.64 7.38
CA HIS A 67 -6.40 -11.83 6.94
C HIS A 67 -6.75 -10.33 7.01
N LEU A 68 -6.05 -9.58 7.86
CA LEU A 68 -6.17 -8.12 7.94
C LEU A 68 -5.34 -7.43 6.85
N HIS A 69 -5.75 -7.60 5.60
CA HIS A 69 -5.20 -6.84 4.49
C HIS A 69 -5.53 -5.34 4.59
N LEU A 70 -4.87 -4.52 3.77
CA LEU A 70 -5.08 -3.07 3.78
C LEU A 70 -6.52 -2.65 3.53
N GLY A 71 -7.32 -3.45 2.82
CA GLY A 71 -8.74 -3.16 2.52
C GLY A 71 -9.71 -3.56 3.62
N HIS A 72 -9.28 -4.29 4.66
CA HIS A 72 -10.17 -4.74 5.72
C HIS A 72 -10.74 -3.53 6.50
N PRO A 73 -12.05 -3.50 6.86
CA PRO A 73 -12.68 -2.37 7.53
C PRO A 73 -11.94 -1.89 8.79
N LEU A 74 -11.51 -2.84 9.63
CA LEU A 74 -10.68 -2.57 10.80
C LEU A 74 -9.38 -1.82 10.48
N VAL A 75 -8.67 -2.24 9.43
CA VAL A 75 -7.41 -1.64 9.01
C VAL A 75 -7.66 -0.26 8.41
N GLN A 76 -8.68 -0.12 7.57
CA GLN A 76 -9.10 1.15 6.98
C GLN A 76 -9.48 2.18 8.05
N GLN A 77 -10.22 1.78 9.08
CA GLN A 77 -10.60 2.66 10.18
C GLN A 77 -9.37 3.18 10.94
N CYS A 78 -8.41 2.31 11.27
CA CYS A 78 -7.15 2.72 11.87
C CYS A 78 -6.35 3.64 10.93
N LEU A 79 -6.26 3.33 9.64
CA LEU A 79 -5.53 4.15 8.67
C LEU A 79 -6.16 5.54 8.52
N ARG A 80 -7.49 5.64 8.51
CA ARG A 80 -8.23 6.90 8.45
C ARG A 80 -7.87 7.82 9.62
N LEU A 81 -7.84 7.27 10.84
CA LEU A 81 -7.44 8.01 12.03
C LEU A 81 -5.98 8.45 11.99
N LEU A 82 -5.07 7.54 11.63
CA LEU A 82 -3.66 7.87 11.49
C LEU A 82 -3.43 8.96 10.44
N ARG A 83 -4.18 8.93 9.32
CA ARG A 83 -4.11 9.97 8.28
C ARG A 83 -4.68 11.31 8.75
N ALA A 84 -5.74 11.31 9.56
CA ALA A 84 -6.28 12.54 10.12
C ALA A 84 -5.23 13.26 10.97
N GLU A 85 -4.47 12.51 11.77
CA GLU A 85 -3.39 13.05 12.60
C GLU A 85 -2.20 13.60 11.79
N VAL A 86 -2.00 13.14 10.55
CA VAL A 86 -0.99 13.75 9.66
C VAL A 86 -1.37 15.19 9.28
N TRP A 87 -2.67 15.52 9.25
CA TRP A 87 -3.15 16.86 8.93
C TRP A 87 -3.48 17.69 10.17
N ALA A 88 -3.72 17.05 11.32
CA ALA A 88 -3.80 17.73 12.60
C ALA A 88 -2.45 18.41 12.89
N GLY A 89 -2.41 19.73 12.83
CA GLY A 89 -1.26 20.56 13.18
C GLY A 89 -1.46 21.25 14.54
N GLY A 90 -0.36 21.61 15.21
CA GLY A 90 -0.41 22.42 16.43
C GLY A 90 -0.72 21.64 17.71
N ARG A 91 -1.35 22.31 18.70
CA ARG A 91 -1.58 21.82 20.07
C ARG A 91 -2.54 20.62 20.18
N GLU A 92 -3.25 20.27 19.12
CA GLU A 92 -4.24 19.18 19.10
C GLU A 92 -3.71 17.86 18.48
N ALA A 93 -2.50 17.86 17.91
CA ALA A 93 -1.92 16.67 17.30
C ALA A 93 -1.64 15.60 18.37
N LYS A 94 -2.22 14.41 18.20
CA LYS A 94 -2.02 13.26 19.11
C LYS A 94 -0.88 12.34 18.67
N LEU A 95 -0.26 12.63 17.52
CA LEU A 95 0.91 11.91 17.00
C LEU A 95 2.08 12.85 16.73
N SER A 96 3.25 12.50 17.27
CA SER A 96 4.51 13.09 16.89
C SER A 96 4.93 12.62 15.50
N ARG A 97 5.37 13.56 14.64
CA ARG A 97 5.90 13.26 13.29
C ARG A 97 7.36 12.80 13.29
N VAL A 98 7.98 12.78 14.46
CA VAL A 98 9.36 12.36 14.68
C VAL A 98 9.34 11.27 15.76
N SER A 99 10.14 10.22 15.54
CA SER A 99 10.36 9.16 16.53
C SER A 99 11.85 8.86 16.61
N ALA A 100 12.34 8.60 17.82
CA ALA A 100 13.71 8.16 18.07
C ALA A 100 13.71 6.73 18.63
N ARG A 101 14.70 5.95 18.22
CA ARG A 101 14.89 4.53 18.60
C ARG A 101 16.34 4.32 18.97
N VAL A 102 16.57 3.48 19.97
CA VAL A 102 17.92 3.00 20.32
C VAL A 102 18.10 1.64 19.66
N VAL A 103 19.21 1.46 18.95
CA VAL A 103 19.60 0.21 18.29
C VAL A 103 20.94 -0.23 18.85
N ASP A 104 21.28 -1.50 18.69
CA ASP A 104 22.59 -2.00 19.08
C ASP A 104 23.67 -1.47 18.12
N ASP A 105 24.86 -1.19 18.66
CA ASP A 105 26.01 -0.70 17.87
C ASP A 105 26.43 -1.70 16.77
N ALA A 106 26.11 -2.98 16.96
CA ALA A 106 26.31 -4.03 15.95
C ALA A 106 25.44 -3.81 14.70
N ASP A 107 24.26 -3.20 14.83
CA ASP A 107 23.36 -2.90 13.72
C ASP A 107 23.72 -1.56 13.05
N LEU A 108 24.02 -0.53 13.87
CA LEU A 108 24.42 0.80 13.42
C LEU A 108 25.47 1.38 14.37
N ALA A 109 26.72 1.48 13.91
CA ALA A 109 27.83 2.04 14.68
C ALA A 109 27.76 3.56 14.90
N GLU A 110 26.88 4.26 14.17
CA GLU A 110 26.73 5.71 14.24
C GLU A 110 25.25 6.09 14.26
N PRO A 111 24.87 7.19 14.94
CA PRO A 111 23.49 7.65 14.94
C PRO A 111 23.05 8.03 13.52
N VAL A 112 21.81 7.69 13.18
CA VAL A 112 21.24 7.90 11.85
C VAL A 112 19.95 8.72 11.95
N ALA A 113 19.76 9.63 11.00
CA ALA A 113 18.47 10.26 10.74
C ALA A 113 17.84 9.68 9.47
N LEU A 114 16.58 9.23 9.59
CA LEU A 114 15.77 8.74 8.48
C LEU A 114 14.56 9.66 8.28
N ALA A 115 14.22 9.86 7.02
CA ALA A 115 13.01 10.54 6.60
C ALA A 115 12.21 9.64 5.65
N HIS A 116 10.89 9.63 5.85
CA HIS A 116 9.95 8.90 5.01
C HIS A 116 9.09 9.90 4.24
N GLY A 117 8.95 9.69 2.93
CA GLY A 117 8.13 10.50 2.04
C GLY A 117 7.11 9.64 1.32
N ARG A 118 5.93 10.20 1.02
CA ARG A 118 4.93 9.56 0.17
C ARG A 118 5.10 10.08 -1.25
N LEU A 119 5.49 9.20 -2.17
CA LEU A 119 5.55 9.50 -3.59
C LEU A 119 4.25 9.06 -4.25
N VAL A 120 3.56 10.01 -4.89
CA VAL A 120 2.34 9.74 -5.65
C VAL A 120 2.59 10.19 -7.09
N VAL A 121 2.38 9.29 -8.04
CA VAL A 121 2.42 9.59 -9.46
C VAL A 121 1.00 9.56 -9.98
N THR A 122 0.57 10.66 -10.59
CA THR A 122 -0.76 10.81 -11.17
C THR A 122 -0.68 10.95 -12.68
N GLY A 123 -1.63 10.35 -13.39
CA GLY A 123 -1.79 10.52 -14.82
C GLY A 123 -2.51 11.81 -15.17
N ARG A 124 -2.57 12.12 -16.47
CA ARG A 124 -3.25 13.32 -17.00
C ARG A 124 -4.73 13.39 -16.59
N SER A 125 -5.41 12.26 -16.45
CA SER A 125 -6.81 12.17 -16.02
C SER A 125 -7.02 12.38 -14.52
N GLY A 126 -5.96 12.68 -13.74
CA GLY A 126 -6.03 12.76 -12.28
C GLY A 126 -6.05 11.40 -11.58
N GLY A 127 -6.10 10.30 -12.35
CA GLY A 127 -5.96 8.95 -11.81
C GLY A 127 -4.58 8.71 -11.19
N ARG A 128 -4.54 7.99 -10.08
CA ARG A 128 -3.28 7.61 -9.42
C ARG A 128 -2.67 6.40 -10.14
N LEU A 129 -1.53 6.61 -10.79
CA LEU A 129 -0.81 5.57 -11.52
C LEU A 129 0.13 4.77 -10.61
N HIS A 130 0.74 5.43 -9.63
CA HIS A 130 1.66 4.79 -8.69
C HIS A 130 1.62 5.47 -7.33
N GLU A 131 1.79 4.67 -6.27
CA GLU A 131 1.95 5.17 -4.90
C GLU A 131 3.00 4.34 -4.17
N GLU A 132 4.00 5.00 -3.61
CA GLU A 132 5.01 4.33 -2.78
C GLU A 132 5.45 5.21 -1.60
N VAL A 133 5.92 4.56 -0.53
CA VAL A 133 6.65 5.25 0.54
C VAL A 133 8.13 5.16 0.23
N ILE A 134 8.76 6.29 -0.02
CA ILE A 134 10.20 6.41 -0.19
C ILE A 134 10.86 6.69 1.16
N THR A 135 12.08 6.20 1.34
CA THR A 135 12.88 6.48 2.53
C THR A 135 14.25 6.98 2.09
N ALA A 136 14.76 7.99 2.78
CA ALA A 136 16.09 8.54 2.60
C ALA A 136 16.65 8.98 3.97
N GLY A 137 17.95 9.19 4.07
CA GLY A 137 18.55 9.56 5.35
C GLY A 137 20.06 9.70 5.28
N GLY A 138 20.67 9.74 6.46
CA GLY A 138 22.12 9.85 6.59
C GLY A 138 22.62 9.71 8.02
N TYR A 139 23.93 9.61 8.16
CA TYR A 139 24.63 9.59 9.43
C TYR A 139 24.60 10.97 10.10
N LEU A 140 24.44 10.99 11.41
CA LEU A 140 24.56 12.18 12.25
C LEU A 140 25.95 12.24 12.86
N ARG A 141 26.77 13.18 12.38
CA ARG A 141 28.15 13.39 12.83
C ARG A 141 28.31 14.84 13.26
N GLN A 142 28.77 15.06 14.50
CA GLN A 142 29.02 16.40 15.04
C GLN A 142 27.82 17.36 14.87
N GLY A 143 26.60 16.88 15.11
CA GLY A 143 25.37 17.68 14.97
C GLY A 143 24.94 17.99 13.52
N ARG A 144 25.62 17.41 12.52
CA ARG A 144 25.28 17.57 11.10
C ARG A 144 24.92 16.23 10.47
N MET A 145 24.13 16.29 9.40
CA MET A 145 23.75 15.11 8.64
C MET A 145 24.66 14.94 7.42
N THR A 146 25.21 13.74 7.26
CA THR A 146 25.88 13.28 6.03
C THR A 146 25.00 12.25 5.35
N SER A 147 24.50 12.55 4.15
CA SER A 147 23.59 11.66 3.41
C SER A 147 24.20 10.28 3.18
N PHE A 148 23.36 9.24 3.23
CA PHE A 148 23.75 7.92 2.74
C PHE A 148 24.12 7.95 1.26
N THR A 149 25.09 7.12 0.91
CA THR A 149 25.57 7.01 -0.48
C THR A 149 24.79 5.94 -1.24
N THR A 150 24.28 4.92 -0.53
CA THR A 150 23.69 3.72 -1.11
C THR A 150 22.32 3.42 -0.52
N GLN A 151 21.48 2.72 -1.31
CA GLN A 151 20.21 2.17 -0.83
C GLN A 151 20.40 1.04 0.19
N ARG A 152 21.58 0.43 0.25
CA ARG A 152 21.89 -0.61 1.23
C ARG A 152 21.94 -0.03 2.64
N GLU A 153 22.59 1.11 2.82
CA GLU A 153 22.66 1.82 4.11
C GLU A 153 21.26 2.22 4.59
N VAL A 154 20.42 2.77 3.70
CA VAL A 154 19.03 3.09 4.03
C VAL A 154 18.26 1.85 4.50
N ARG A 155 18.39 0.73 3.77
CA ARG A 155 17.71 -0.53 4.13
C ARG A 155 18.20 -1.09 5.46
N GLN A 156 19.50 -1.05 5.72
CA GLN A 156 20.09 -1.47 6.98
C GLN A 156 19.54 -0.63 8.14
N ALA A 157 19.56 0.70 8.02
CA ALA A 157 19.05 1.58 9.05
C ALA A 157 17.54 1.39 9.31
N VAL A 158 16.74 1.18 8.27
CA VAL A 158 15.32 0.83 8.41
C VAL A 158 15.15 -0.51 9.11
N ALA A 159 15.95 -1.53 8.77
CA ALA A 159 15.90 -2.84 9.41
C ALA A 159 16.23 -2.75 10.90
N ALA A 160 17.34 -2.08 11.25
CA ALA A 160 17.74 -1.83 12.63
C ALA A 160 16.63 -1.12 13.43
N SER A 161 16.01 -0.08 12.85
CA SER A 161 14.92 0.64 13.50
C SER A 161 13.67 -0.21 13.79
N ARG A 162 13.45 -1.28 13.01
CA ARG A 162 12.33 -2.22 13.19
C ARG A 162 12.63 -3.29 14.23
N SER A 163 13.88 -3.71 14.33
CA SER A 163 14.34 -4.67 15.34
C SER A 163 14.40 -4.06 16.74
N SER A 164 14.59 -2.74 16.83
CA SER A 164 14.58 -2.01 18.10
C SER A 164 13.23 -2.10 18.82
N ALA A 165 13.25 -2.68 20.02
CA ALA A 165 12.10 -2.70 20.93
C ALA A 165 11.99 -1.41 21.76
N SER A 166 13.09 -0.68 21.96
CA SER A 166 13.21 0.40 22.94
C SER A 166 13.07 1.79 22.32
N GLY A 167 12.33 2.67 23.01
CA GLY A 167 12.34 4.11 22.69
C GLY A 167 13.64 4.77 23.14
N ALA A 168 13.93 5.95 22.60
CA ALA A 168 15.02 6.78 23.09
C ALA A 168 14.71 7.36 24.49
N PRO A 169 15.72 7.45 25.38
CA PRO A 169 15.64 8.22 26.63
C PRO A 169 15.21 9.67 26.39
N ALA A 170 14.50 10.28 27.36
CA ALA A 170 13.89 11.60 27.19
C ALA A 170 14.92 12.72 26.95
N ASP A 171 16.04 12.68 27.66
CA ASP A 171 17.18 13.58 27.50
C ASP A 171 17.80 13.50 26.09
N LEU A 172 17.92 12.30 25.53
CA LEU A 172 18.38 12.10 24.16
C LEU A 172 17.38 12.68 23.15
N VAL A 173 16.08 12.52 23.42
CA VAL A 173 15.02 13.08 22.57
C VAL A 173 15.09 14.61 22.54
N ASP A 174 15.27 15.28 23.68
CA ASP A 174 15.36 16.73 23.74
C ASP A 174 16.57 17.26 22.95
N GLY A 175 17.73 16.60 23.07
CA GLY A 175 18.91 16.91 22.26
C GLY A 175 18.67 16.73 20.75
N LEU A 176 18.00 15.64 20.35
CA LEU A 176 17.65 15.41 18.95
C LEU A 176 16.64 16.43 18.42
N VAL A 177 15.67 16.85 19.25
CA VAL A 177 14.70 17.90 18.90
C VAL A 177 15.40 19.23 18.64
N ALA A 178 16.39 19.59 19.47
CA ALA A 178 17.20 20.79 19.25
C ALA A 178 18.02 20.74 17.94
N LEU A 179 18.42 19.54 17.49
CA LEU A 179 19.15 19.34 16.23
C LEU A 179 18.24 19.32 14.98
N LEU A 180 16.92 19.11 15.14
CA LEU A 180 15.97 18.99 14.01
C LEU A 180 16.07 20.15 13.00
N PRO A 181 16.12 21.43 13.39
CA PRO A 181 16.22 22.53 12.43
C PRO A 181 17.50 22.46 11.57
N VAL A 182 18.59 21.94 12.13
CA VAL A 182 19.89 21.81 11.44
C VAL A 182 19.88 20.64 10.47
N ILE A 183 19.29 19.50 10.86
CA ILE A 183 19.32 18.27 10.05
C ILE A 183 18.19 18.21 8.99
N SER A 184 17.06 18.89 9.25
CA SER A 184 15.86 18.81 8.40
C SER A 184 16.12 19.21 6.94
N PRO A 185 16.84 20.29 6.61
CA PRO A 185 17.16 20.62 5.22
C PRO A 185 17.95 19.51 4.52
N GLY A 186 18.83 18.81 5.25
CA GLY A 186 19.56 17.66 4.72
C GLY A 186 18.63 16.49 4.40
N LEU A 187 17.72 16.17 5.30
CA LEU A 187 16.73 15.10 5.10
C LEU A 187 15.79 15.38 3.94
N VAL A 188 15.33 16.63 3.80
CA VAL A 188 14.49 17.06 2.66
C VAL A 188 15.24 16.87 1.35
N ARG A 189 16.49 17.34 1.25
CA ARG A 189 17.31 17.13 0.04
C ARG A 189 17.55 15.65 -0.27
N ALA A 190 17.75 14.82 0.75
CA ALA A 190 17.90 13.39 0.57
C ALA A 190 16.61 12.73 0.04
N LEU A 191 15.44 13.17 0.53
CA LEU A 191 14.14 12.73 0.02
C LEU A 191 13.88 13.21 -1.41
N GLU A 192 14.23 14.44 -1.75
CA GLU A 192 14.08 14.99 -3.10
C GLU A 192 14.93 14.22 -4.12
N ARG A 193 16.20 13.94 -3.78
CA ARG A 193 17.05 13.09 -4.61
C ARG A 193 16.43 11.70 -4.81
N ARG A 194 15.92 11.10 -3.72
CA ARG A 194 15.26 9.80 -3.79
C ARG A 194 13.98 9.85 -4.63
N ARG A 195 13.20 10.93 -4.53
CA ARG A 195 12.02 11.18 -5.37
C ARG A 195 12.41 11.19 -6.84
N ASP A 196 13.44 11.95 -7.20
CA ASP A 196 13.86 12.12 -8.59
C ASP A 196 14.37 10.81 -9.20
N ASP A 197 15.17 10.04 -8.46
CA ASP A 197 15.64 8.72 -8.86
C ASP A 197 14.45 7.76 -9.12
N ARG A 198 13.47 7.76 -8.21
CA ARG A 198 12.28 6.90 -8.32
C ARG A 198 11.36 7.34 -9.43
N GLN A 199 11.16 8.65 -9.61
CA GLN A 199 10.39 9.20 -10.70
C GLN A 199 10.99 8.83 -12.06
N ALA A 200 12.32 8.94 -12.21
CA ALA A 200 13.00 8.55 -13.45
C ALA A 200 12.89 7.05 -13.74
N SER A 201 12.93 6.20 -12.70
CA SER A 201 12.69 4.77 -12.82
C SER A 201 11.24 4.46 -13.23
N LEU A 202 10.26 5.06 -12.56
CA LEU A 202 8.84 4.83 -12.83
C LEU A 202 8.43 5.33 -14.21
N LYS A 203 8.97 6.47 -14.66
CA LYS A 203 8.71 6.99 -16.00
C LYS A 203 9.16 6.01 -17.09
N ARG A 204 10.34 5.38 -16.92
CA ARG A 204 10.82 4.34 -17.84
C ARG A 204 9.91 3.12 -17.83
N GLN A 205 9.58 2.60 -16.64
CA GLN A 205 8.68 1.45 -16.50
C GLN A 205 7.31 1.69 -17.14
N LEU A 206 6.73 2.88 -16.94
CA LEU A 206 5.44 3.25 -17.54
C LEU A 206 5.53 3.36 -19.06
N ALA A 207 6.63 3.89 -19.60
CA ALA A 207 6.85 3.94 -21.04
C ALA A 207 6.99 2.53 -21.64
N ASP A 208 7.77 1.66 -21.00
CA ASP A 208 7.95 0.27 -21.45
C ASP A 208 6.64 -0.52 -21.36
N THR A 209 5.82 -0.28 -20.34
CA THR A 209 4.48 -0.88 -20.23
C THR A 209 3.55 -0.35 -21.31
N ALA A 210 3.53 0.96 -21.55
CA ALA A 210 2.68 1.56 -22.58
C ALA A 210 3.00 1.05 -23.99
N ALA A 211 4.29 0.90 -24.32
CA ALA A 211 4.72 0.33 -25.60
C ALA A 211 4.24 -1.13 -25.74
N ARG A 212 4.48 -1.97 -24.72
CA ARG A 212 4.05 -3.38 -24.73
C ARG A 212 2.52 -3.53 -24.84
N GLU A 213 1.77 -2.71 -24.13
CA GLU A 213 0.31 -2.72 -24.19
C GLU A 213 -0.21 -2.27 -25.56
N ALA A 214 0.41 -1.28 -26.18
CA ALA A 214 0.07 -0.84 -27.53
C ALA A 214 0.34 -1.94 -28.57
N ASP A 215 1.52 -2.57 -28.53
CA ASP A 215 1.88 -3.66 -29.45
C ASP A 215 0.91 -4.85 -29.30
N THR A 216 0.54 -5.17 -28.05
CA THR A 216 -0.41 -6.26 -27.76
C THR A 216 -1.80 -5.92 -28.29
N ALA A 217 -2.27 -4.68 -28.11
CA ALA A 217 -3.55 -4.22 -28.63
C ALA A 217 -3.57 -4.25 -30.17
N GLU A 218 -2.49 -3.82 -30.82
CA GLU A 218 -2.35 -3.88 -32.27
C GLU A 218 -2.42 -5.32 -32.78
N GLN A 219 -1.69 -6.25 -32.15
CA GLN A 219 -1.73 -7.67 -32.51
C GLN A 219 -3.14 -8.25 -32.42
N VAL A 220 -3.86 -7.97 -31.33
CA VAL A 220 -5.25 -8.41 -31.14
C VAL A 220 -6.16 -7.84 -32.23
N LEU A 221 -6.01 -6.55 -32.57
CA LEU A 221 -6.81 -5.92 -33.63
C LEU A 221 -6.53 -6.49 -35.02
N VAL A 222 -5.26 -6.78 -35.33
CA VAL A 222 -4.85 -7.43 -36.59
C VAL A 222 -5.42 -8.84 -36.68
N GLU A 223 -5.37 -9.61 -35.60
CA GLU A 223 -5.93 -10.97 -35.56
C GLU A 223 -7.45 -10.95 -35.73
N LEU A 224 -8.14 -10.05 -35.02
CA LEU A 224 -9.59 -9.83 -35.18
C LEU A 224 -9.94 -9.43 -36.62
N GLY A 225 -9.15 -8.54 -37.23
CA GLY A 225 -9.34 -8.14 -38.63
C GLY A 225 -9.25 -9.32 -39.59
N LYS A 226 -8.21 -10.16 -39.45
CA LYS A 226 -8.07 -11.39 -40.26
C LYS A 226 -9.24 -12.35 -40.06
N GLY A 227 -9.72 -12.51 -38.83
CA GLY A 227 -10.87 -13.36 -38.53
C GLY A 227 -12.16 -12.85 -39.20
N ILE A 228 -12.38 -11.54 -39.21
CA ILE A 228 -13.52 -10.92 -39.89
C ILE A 228 -13.41 -11.10 -41.41
N GLU A 229 -12.23 -10.87 -42.01
CA GLU A 229 -12.00 -11.06 -43.44
C GLU A 229 -12.23 -12.52 -43.88
N GLN A 230 -11.77 -13.49 -43.08
CA GLN A 230 -12.03 -14.90 -43.32
C GLN A 230 -13.53 -15.22 -43.27
N ALA A 231 -14.24 -14.76 -42.24
CA ALA A 231 -15.68 -14.97 -42.12
C ALA A 231 -16.48 -14.33 -43.28
N LEU A 232 -16.04 -13.17 -43.77
CA LEU A 232 -16.64 -12.53 -44.94
C LEU A 232 -16.32 -13.30 -46.24
N GLY A 233 -15.11 -13.84 -46.38
CA GLY A 233 -14.74 -14.70 -47.51
C GLY A 233 -15.53 -16.02 -47.57
N ASP A 234 -15.82 -16.61 -46.40
CA ASP A 234 -16.61 -17.83 -46.25
C ASP A 234 -18.13 -17.61 -46.46
N SER A 235 -18.57 -16.35 -46.58
CA SER A 235 -19.98 -15.98 -46.81
C SER A 235 -20.54 -16.42 -48.17
N GLY A 236 -19.71 -17.00 -49.06
CA GLY A 236 -20.17 -17.68 -50.27
C GLY A 236 -21.01 -18.95 -49.99
N THR A 237 -20.96 -19.50 -48.78
CA THR A 237 -21.64 -20.77 -48.42
C THR A 237 -22.82 -20.60 -47.45
N HIS A 238 -22.92 -19.45 -46.79
CA HIS A 238 -24.01 -19.16 -45.85
C HIS A 238 -24.83 -17.98 -46.37
N GLN A 239 -25.72 -18.26 -47.33
CA GLN A 239 -26.85 -17.37 -47.57
C GLN A 239 -27.65 -17.28 -46.28
N GLN A 240 -27.80 -16.08 -45.74
CA GLN A 240 -28.87 -15.84 -44.77
C GLN A 240 -30.17 -16.22 -45.47
N LEU A 241 -30.76 -17.35 -45.07
CA LEU A 241 -32.03 -17.81 -45.61
C LEU A 241 -33.01 -16.64 -45.53
N SER A 242 -33.58 -16.25 -46.67
CA SER A 242 -34.63 -15.24 -46.67
C SER A 242 -35.69 -15.70 -45.67
N LEU A 243 -36.00 -14.85 -44.69
CA LEU A 243 -37.01 -15.16 -43.66
C LEU A 243 -38.42 -15.35 -44.25
N PHE A 244 -38.62 -14.97 -45.52
CA PHE A 244 -39.87 -15.10 -46.24
C PHE A 244 -39.61 -15.60 -47.65
N ASP A 245 -40.40 -16.57 -48.10
CA ASP A 245 -40.43 -16.96 -49.50
C ASP A 245 -41.20 -15.90 -50.34
N VAL A 246 -41.04 -15.92 -51.66
CA VAL A 246 -41.64 -14.93 -52.58
C VAL A 246 -43.16 -14.86 -52.42
N GLU A 247 -43.81 -15.97 -52.10
CA GLU A 247 -45.26 -16.04 -51.84
C GLU A 247 -45.67 -15.36 -50.52
N GLU A 248 -44.87 -15.45 -49.46
CA GLU A 248 -45.17 -14.83 -48.17
C GLU A 248 -45.03 -13.31 -48.22
N ARG A 249 -44.11 -12.78 -49.05
CA ARG A 249 -44.01 -11.34 -49.29
C ARG A 249 -45.23 -10.77 -50.01
N GLN A 250 -45.81 -11.53 -50.94
CA GLN A 250 -47.03 -11.13 -51.66
C GLN A 250 -48.30 -11.14 -50.78
N GLN A 251 -48.31 -11.89 -49.67
CA GLN A 251 -49.41 -11.85 -48.69
C GLN A 251 -49.34 -10.64 -47.76
N LEU A 252 -48.15 -10.07 -47.54
CA LEU A 252 -47.94 -8.92 -46.67
C LEU A 252 -48.30 -7.59 -47.38
N GLU A 253 -48.33 -7.58 -48.71
CA GLU A 253 -48.70 -6.43 -49.54
C GLU A 253 -50.20 -6.37 -49.91
N ARG A 254 -51.03 -7.30 -49.41
CA ARG A 254 -52.50 -7.23 -49.49
C ARG A 254 -53.10 -6.80 -48.15
#